data_AF-A0A8S1E9P0-F1
#
_entry.id   AF-A0A8S1E9P0-F1
#
_cell.length_a   1.000
_cell.length_b   1.000
_cell.length_c   1.000
_cell.angle_alpha   90.00
_cell.angle_beta   90.00
_cell.angle_gamma   90.00
#
_symmetry.space_group_name_H-M   'P 1'
#
loop_
_entity.id
_entity.type
_entity.pdbx_description
1 polymer ?
#
loop_
_entity_poly.entity_id
_entity_poly.type
_entity_poly.pdbx_seq_one_letter_code
_entity_poly.pdbx_strand_id
1 'polypeptide(L)'
;MLIVITSFIILKLVSSCDKGLTELRHRENFELMRCVPTISGQSDPCITLTNGRVCFCQPDGPHDYVCCGSPELLVELIGGRRTDSAPNPYRFYPKKSYYDYNVFMKSSKEYIDGDTVFGQTPLIVTTPPPTIKTTRRKSKKLKTKTTRTQLKMLTIPSSRRGNYSDSSYRLSTNSVLVEEEACTFVVDTGLPYQKRQIIKNLASYGVSPKKIKFVVVTSSNAQFAGNLNLFPSSQIIMADSTLYKDSVVYLSKYEEHSVLELCSSNSLIQSTPGPSANSITVIVRNVDVMGTVAIAGSLFPNGANLDEFNENGIEDMQKFIQSRNMIICEVDWIVPATAPPFKVTKAQKIQSGCST
;
A
#
# COMPACT_ATOMS: atom_id res chain seq x y z
N MET A 1 19.48 48.56 47.64
CA MET A 1 18.82 49.37 46.61
C MET A 1 19.02 48.65 45.30
N LEU A 2 17.94 48.12 44.73
CA LEU A 2 17.88 47.44 43.43
C LEU A 2 18.42 48.36 42.32
N ILE A 3 18.97 47.76 41.25
CA ILE A 3 18.36 47.73 39.91
C ILE A 3 19.06 46.61 39.14
N VAL A 4 18.34 45.50 38.95
CA VAL A 4 18.66 44.46 37.99
C VAL A 4 18.12 44.94 36.64
N ILE A 5 19.01 45.22 35.69
CA ILE A 5 18.61 45.53 34.32
C ILE A 5 18.32 44.19 33.63
N THR A 6 17.11 43.67 33.84
CA THR A 6 16.54 42.65 32.97
C THR A 6 16.19 43.32 31.65
N SER A 7 17.07 43.18 30.66
CA SER A 7 16.73 43.49 29.28
C SER A 7 15.75 42.41 28.80
N PHE A 8 14.46 42.63 29.08
CA PHE A 8 13.37 41.89 28.47
C PHE A 8 13.44 42.17 26.97
N ILE A 9 13.94 41.19 26.21
CA ILE A 9 13.67 41.11 24.77
C ILE A 9 12.17 40.86 24.68
N ILE A 10 11.40 41.94 24.54
CA ILE A 10 10.00 41.87 24.17
C ILE A 10 10.01 41.34 22.73
N LEU A 11 9.84 40.02 22.56
CA LEU A 11 9.32 39.48 21.31
C LEU A 11 7.96 40.15 21.11
N LYS A 12 7.92 41.20 20.29
CA LYS A 12 6.67 41.74 19.76
C LYS A 12 6.04 40.63 18.92
N LEU A 13 5.13 39.87 19.53
CA LEU A 13 4.11 39.13 18.81
C LEU A 13 3.08 40.16 18.32
N VAL A 14 3.26 40.65 17.09
CA VAL A 14 2.22 41.35 16.34
C VAL A 14 2.09 40.63 15.00
N SER A 15 0.84 40.38 14.62
CA SER A 15 0.39 39.46 13.57
C SER A 15 0.20 40.20 12.25
N SER A 16 1.24 40.35 11.45
CA SER A 16 1.12 41.04 10.15
C SER A 16 0.91 40.07 8.99
N CYS A 17 1.23 38.80 9.20
CA CYS A 17 0.95 37.75 8.22
C CYS A 17 -0.33 36.97 8.58
N ASP A 18 -1.10 36.58 7.57
CA ASP A 18 -2.26 35.71 7.73
C ASP A 18 -1.90 34.40 8.45
N LYS A 19 -2.89 33.79 9.11
CA LYS A 19 -2.68 32.57 9.90
C LYS A 19 -1.98 31.48 9.08
N GLY A 20 -0.81 31.06 9.55
CA GLY A 20 0.01 30.03 8.91
C GLY A 20 1.15 30.59 8.04
N LEU A 21 1.22 31.91 7.84
CA LEU A 21 2.32 32.59 7.17
C LEU A 21 3.25 33.29 8.19
N THR A 22 4.47 33.58 7.76
CA THR A 22 5.49 34.27 8.53
C THR A 22 6.20 35.31 7.67
N GLU A 23 6.76 36.31 8.34
CA GLU A 23 7.51 37.39 7.69
C GLU A 23 8.82 36.87 7.11
N LEU A 24 9.04 37.15 5.83
CA LEU A 24 10.25 36.76 5.12
C LEU A 24 11.40 37.73 5.41
N ARG A 25 12.64 37.22 5.38
CA ARG A 25 13.85 38.00 5.67
C ARG A 25 14.93 37.75 4.64
N HIS A 26 15.70 38.80 4.35
CA HIS A 26 16.88 38.70 3.50
C HIS A 26 17.94 37.83 4.16
N ARG A 27 18.57 36.96 3.37
CA ARG A 27 19.61 36.04 3.86
C ARG A 27 20.84 36.77 4.42
N GLU A 28 21.23 37.86 3.76
CA GLU A 28 22.53 38.50 3.98
C GLU A 28 22.58 39.28 5.29
N ASN A 29 21.47 39.89 5.69
CA ASN A 29 21.39 40.80 6.83
C ASN A 29 20.25 40.46 7.82
N PHE A 30 19.44 39.44 7.53
CA PHE A 30 18.26 39.05 8.31
C PHE A 30 17.21 40.16 8.47
N GLU A 31 17.27 41.21 7.66
CA GLU A 31 16.29 42.28 7.66
C GLU A 31 14.99 41.80 7.01
N LEU A 32 13.87 42.40 7.45
CA LEU A 32 12.54 42.15 6.93
C LEU A 32 12.47 42.47 5.44
N MET A 33 11.96 41.53 4.64
CA MET A 33 11.65 41.77 3.23
C MET A 33 10.42 42.65 3.14
N ARG A 34 10.62 43.94 2.84
CA ARG A 34 9.55 44.91 2.64
C ARG A 34 9.10 44.94 1.19
N CYS A 35 7.83 45.23 0.98
CA CYS A 35 7.23 45.31 -0.34
C CYS A 35 6.38 46.57 -0.49
N VAL A 36 5.98 46.87 -1.72
CA VAL A 36 5.04 47.96 -2.02
C VAL A 36 3.93 47.36 -2.87
N PRO A 37 2.66 47.35 -2.43
CA PRO A 37 1.59 46.70 -3.16
C PRO A 37 1.44 47.31 -4.56
N THR A 38 1.37 46.45 -5.58
CA THR A 38 1.17 46.84 -6.98
C THR A 38 -0.31 46.97 -7.31
N ILE A 39 -0.62 47.75 -8.35
CA ILE A 39 -1.98 47.98 -8.84
C ILE A 39 -2.54 46.67 -9.44
N SER A 40 -3.87 46.52 -9.43
CA SER A 40 -4.58 45.34 -9.96
C SER A 40 -4.10 44.93 -11.37
N GLY A 41 -3.67 43.68 -11.51
CA GLY A 41 -3.20 43.08 -12.77
C GLY A 41 -1.69 42.83 -12.87
N GLN A 42 -0.89 43.28 -11.89
CA GLN A 42 0.54 42.96 -11.80
C GLN A 42 0.83 41.87 -10.77
N SER A 43 1.86 41.07 -11.03
CA SER A 43 2.33 40.02 -10.11
C SER A 43 2.86 40.62 -8.82
N ASP A 44 2.56 39.98 -7.70
CA ASP A 44 3.00 40.42 -6.37
C ASP A 44 4.54 40.61 -6.33
N PRO A 45 5.05 41.77 -5.90
CA PRO A 45 6.48 42.07 -5.88
C PRO A 45 7.29 41.09 -5.03
N CYS A 46 6.68 40.47 -4.01
CA CYS A 46 7.34 39.48 -3.18
C CYS A 46 7.70 38.21 -3.97
N ILE A 47 6.93 37.84 -4.99
CA ILE A 47 7.21 36.68 -5.84
C ILE A 47 8.54 36.88 -6.59
N THR A 48 8.81 38.10 -7.05
CA THR A 48 10.09 38.43 -7.71
C THR A 48 11.25 38.40 -6.71
N LEU A 49 11.05 38.96 -5.51
CA LEU A 49 12.06 38.97 -4.44
C LEU A 49 12.44 37.55 -3.95
N THR A 50 11.55 36.59 -4.14
CA THR A 50 11.73 35.19 -3.72
C THR A 50 11.99 34.24 -4.89
N ASN A 51 12.42 34.75 -6.06
CA ASN A 51 12.73 33.96 -7.26
C ASN A 51 11.56 33.07 -7.75
N GLY A 52 10.35 33.61 -7.77
CA GLY A 52 9.16 32.91 -8.28
C GLY A 52 8.48 32.00 -7.27
N ARG A 53 8.86 32.04 -5.99
CA ARG A 53 8.20 31.29 -4.93
C ARG A 53 6.90 31.99 -4.50
N VAL A 54 5.95 31.20 -4.01
CA VAL A 54 4.63 31.72 -3.58
C VAL A 54 4.77 32.45 -2.26
N CYS A 55 4.47 33.75 -2.27
CA CYS A 55 4.42 34.63 -1.12
C CYS A 55 3.58 35.87 -1.45
N PHE A 56 3.16 36.60 -0.42
CA PHE A 56 2.19 37.69 -0.54
C PHE A 56 2.69 38.94 0.17
N CYS A 57 2.50 40.10 -0.46
CA CYS A 57 2.74 41.40 0.16
C CYS A 57 1.56 41.75 1.07
N GLN A 58 1.77 41.78 2.40
CA GLN A 58 0.72 42.02 3.39
C GLN A 58 1.03 43.25 4.25
N PRO A 59 0.01 44.00 4.70
CA PRO A 59 0.22 45.20 5.50
C PRO A 59 0.79 44.85 6.89
N ASP A 60 1.85 45.55 7.29
CA ASP A 60 2.51 45.49 8.59
C ASP A 60 2.37 46.83 9.31
N GLY A 61 1.13 47.22 9.60
CA GLY A 61 0.79 48.51 10.19
C GLY A 61 0.27 49.54 9.18
N PRO A 62 0.17 50.83 9.57
CA PRO A 62 -0.58 51.83 8.82
C PRO A 62 0.05 52.26 7.49
N HIS A 63 1.37 52.11 7.31
CA HIS A 63 2.10 52.55 6.11
C HIS A 63 3.19 51.59 5.65
N ASP A 64 3.23 50.38 6.21
CA ASP A 64 4.29 49.41 5.96
C ASP A 64 3.70 48.12 5.39
N TYR A 65 4.45 47.48 4.49
CA TYR A 65 4.10 46.18 3.93
C TYR A 65 5.30 45.26 3.94
N VAL A 66 5.05 43.99 4.25
CA VAL A 66 6.06 42.94 4.37
C VAL A 66 5.68 41.75 3.53
N CYS A 67 6.69 41.04 3.03
CA CYS A 67 6.49 39.79 2.34
C CYS A 67 6.21 38.68 3.35
N CYS A 68 5.03 38.08 3.24
CA CYS A 68 4.57 36.95 4.04
C CYS A 68 4.61 35.67 3.21
N GLY A 69 5.23 34.62 3.75
CA GLY A 69 5.35 33.32 3.10
C GLY A 69 5.27 32.18 4.12
N SER A 70 5.37 30.93 3.67
CA SER A 70 5.37 29.81 4.62
C SER A 70 6.64 29.81 5.49
N PRO A 71 6.59 29.27 6.73
CA PRO A 71 7.78 29.07 7.55
C PRO A 71 8.89 28.29 6.84
N GLU A 72 8.52 27.35 5.97
CA GLU A 72 9.45 26.59 5.14
C GLU A 72 10.20 27.50 4.15
N LEU A 73 9.51 28.46 3.53
CA LEU A 73 10.11 29.42 2.61
C LEU A 73 11.09 30.36 3.34
N LEU A 74 10.75 30.83 4.54
CA LEU A 74 11.69 31.62 5.37
C LEU A 74 12.97 30.84 5.66
N VAL A 75 12.85 29.56 6.02
CA VAL A 75 13.99 28.68 6.29
C VAL A 75 14.79 28.40 5.01
N GLU A 76 14.15 28.28 3.85
CA GLU A 76 14.83 28.15 2.54
C GLU A 76 15.64 29.40 2.20
N LEU A 77 15.04 30.59 2.33
CA LEU A 77 15.67 31.87 2.03
C LEU A 77 16.88 32.13 2.93
N ILE A 78 16.75 31.89 4.23
CA ILE A 78 17.84 32.07 5.19
C ILE A 78 18.89 30.95 5.11
N GLY A 79 18.43 29.70 4.95
CA GLY A 79 19.24 28.50 5.01
C GLY A 79 20.11 28.24 3.77
N GLY A 80 19.91 28.99 2.68
CA GLY A 80 20.79 28.99 1.51
C GLY A 80 20.85 27.67 0.72
N ARG A 81 19.89 26.76 0.92
CA ARG A 81 19.82 25.51 0.15
C ARG A 81 19.13 25.80 -1.19
N ARG A 82 19.85 25.61 -2.29
CA ARG A 82 19.22 25.36 -3.59
C ARG A 82 18.44 24.05 -3.48
N THR A 83 17.14 24.14 -3.35
CA THR A 83 16.22 23.01 -3.54
C THR A 83 15.80 23.00 -5.01
N ASP A 84 16.64 22.43 -5.86
CA ASP A 84 16.14 21.76 -7.07
C ASP A 84 15.47 20.46 -6.63
N SER A 85 14.33 20.59 -5.95
CA SER A 85 13.44 19.48 -5.64
C SER A 85 12.13 20.06 -5.18
N ALA A 86 11.08 19.82 -5.95
CA ALA A 86 9.69 20.05 -5.59
C ALA A 86 9.38 19.57 -4.16
N PRO A 87 8.43 20.20 -3.45
CA PRO A 87 8.10 19.81 -2.09
C PRO A 87 7.58 18.37 -2.08
N ASN A 88 8.32 17.48 -1.43
CA ASN A 88 7.93 16.10 -1.23
C ASN A 88 6.88 16.05 -0.10
N PRO A 89 5.61 15.67 -0.35
CA PRO A 89 4.53 15.72 0.64
C PRO A 89 4.62 14.61 1.71
N TYR A 90 5.65 13.77 1.68
CA TYR A 90 5.73 12.55 2.48
C TYR A 90 6.69 12.67 3.66
N ARG A 91 6.26 13.32 4.75
CA ARG A 91 6.89 13.16 6.08
C ARG A 91 6.33 11.92 6.79
N PHE A 92 6.77 10.73 6.37
CA PHE A 92 6.34 9.44 6.94
C PHE A 92 7.13 8.98 8.18
N TYR A 93 8.03 9.80 8.76
CA TYR A 93 8.87 9.35 9.88
C TYR A 93 8.68 10.21 11.15
N PRO A 94 8.57 9.57 12.35
CA PRO A 94 8.47 10.29 13.61
C PRO A 94 9.74 11.13 13.89
N LYS A 95 9.56 12.29 14.53
CA LYS A 95 10.55 13.36 14.79
C LYS A 95 11.79 12.95 15.62
N LYS A 96 11.97 11.68 15.96
CA LYS A 96 13.23 11.12 16.50
C LYS A 96 13.48 9.76 15.86
N SER A 97 14.20 9.74 14.73
CA SER A 97 14.87 8.53 14.29
C SER A 97 16.00 8.25 15.28
N TYR A 98 15.90 7.15 16.04
CA TYR A 98 17.04 6.57 16.75
C TYR A 98 17.71 5.49 15.88
N TYR A 99 17.73 5.71 14.56
CA TYR A 99 18.51 4.91 13.63
C TYR A 99 19.18 5.86 12.66
N ASP A 100 20.44 6.13 12.96
CA ASP A 100 21.37 6.79 12.07
C ASP A 100 21.81 5.74 11.04
N TYR A 101 21.14 5.69 9.88
CA TYR A 101 21.66 4.90 8.76
C TYR A 101 22.83 5.67 8.14
N ASN A 102 23.96 5.68 8.82
CA ASN A 102 25.23 5.82 8.13
C ASN A 102 25.47 4.49 7.42
N VAL A 103 25.15 4.42 6.13
CA VAL A 103 25.63 3.34 5.26
C VAL A 103 27.13 3.55 5.10
N PHE A 104 27.91 2.96 6.01
CA PHE A 104 29.35 2.84 5.84
C PHE A 104 29.62 1.73 4.83
N MET A 105 29.85 2.10 3.56
CA MET A 105 30.58 1.23 2.63
C MET A 105 32.06 1.25 3.03
N LYS A 106 32.46 0.36 3.94
CA LYS A 106 33.87 0.01 4.11
C LYS A 106 34.21 -1.08 3.10
N SER A 107 35.04 -0.73 2.13
CA SER A 107 35.80 -1.71 1.34
C SER A 107 36.67 -2.51 2.31
N SER A 108 36.26 -3.71 2.68
CA SER A 108 37.07 -4.62 3.50
C SER A 108 37.51 -5.82 2.67
N LYS A 109 38.64 -5.65 1.97
CA LYS A 109 39.54 -6.76 1.61
C LYS A 109 40.33 -7.25 2.83
N GLU A 110 40.06 -6.73 4.02
CA GLU A 110 40.69 -7.08 5.29
C GLU A 110 39.63 -7.33 6.36
N TYR A 111 38.82 -8.38 6.19
CA TYR A 111 38.21 -9.15 7.30
C TYR A 111 37.49 -10.42 6.80
N ILE A 112 38.11 -11.18 5.88
CA ILE A 112 37.55 -12.47 5.42
C ILE A 112 38.32 -13.67 5.98
N ASP A 113 39.50 -13.48 6.57
CA ASP A 113 40.31 -14.61 7.10
C ASP A 113 40.09 -14.93 8.60
N GLY A 114 39.04 -14.37 9.23
CA GLY A 114 38.82 -14.53 10.68
C GLY A 114 37.57 -15.28 11.12
N ASP A 115 36.58 -15.49 10.25
CA ASP A 115 35.29 -16.08 10.66
C ASP A 115 35.22 -17.58 10.37
N THR A 116 35.47 -18.38 11.41
CA THR A 116 35.32 -19.85 11.42
C THR A 116 33.88 -20.35 11.20
N VAL A 117 32.92 -19.45 10.92
CA VAL A 117 31.52 -19.78 10.64
C VAL A 117 31.23 -19.82 9.13
N PHE A 118 32.08 -19.20 8.29
CA PHE A 118 31.89 -19.17 6.83
C PHE A 118 33.01 -19.86 6.02
N GLY A 119 33.99 -20.47 6.70
CA GLY A 119 35.16 -21.12 6.09
C GLY A 119 35.01 -22.60 5.69
N GLN A 120 33.80 -23.11 5.49
CA GLN A 120 33.63 -24.47 4.94
C GLN A 120 33.04 -24.39 3.54
N THR A 121 33.90 -24.55 2.53
CA THR A 121 33.48 -25.02 1.20
C THR A 121 32.51 -26.18 1.37
N PRO A 122 31.28 -26.12 0.85
CA PRO A 122 30.37 -27.24 0.94
C PRO A 122 30.94 -28.40 0.12
N LEU A 123 31.23 -29.50 0.82
CA LEU A 123 31.46 -30.81 0.22
C LEU A 123 30.29 -31.13 -0.71
N ILE A 124 30.59 -31.28 -1.99
CA ILE A 124 29.65 -31.82 -2.98
C ILE A 124 29.40 -33.28 -2.61
N VAL A 125 28.26 -33.56 -1.97
CA VAL A 125 27.73 -34.91 -1.86
C VAL A 125 26.78 -35.12 -3.04
N THR A 126 27.31 -35.68 -4.13
CA THR A 126 26.49 -36.20 -5.23
C THR A 126 25.68 -37.38 -4.72
N THR A 127 24.35 -37.28 -4.74
CA THR A 127 23.47 -38.43 -4.51
C THR A 127 23.35 -39.28 -5.80
N PRO A 128 23.20 -40.62 -5.70
CA PRO A 128 23.09 -41.50 -6.86
C PRO A 128 21.74 -41.35 -7.59
N PRO A 129 21.64 -41.73 -8.87
CA PRO A 129 20.43 -41.57 -9.67
C PRO A 129 19.28 -42.47 -9.15
N PRO A 130 18.02 -42.01 -9.21
CA PRO A 130 16.90 -42.81 -8.73
C PRO A 130 16.59 -43.97 -9.70
N THR A 131 16.64 -45.19 -9.17
CA THR A 131 16.21 -46.41 -9.85
C THR A 131 14.70 -46.38 -10.09
N ILE A 132 14.28 -46.54 -11.35
CA ILE A 132 12.88 -46.67 -11.76
C ILE A 132 12.33 -48.00 -11.22
N LYS A 133 11.30 -47.94 -10.37
CA LYS A 133 10.43 -49.09 -10.07
C LYS A 133 9.04 -48.82 -10.63
N THR A 134 8.70 -49.57 -11.68
CA THR A 134 7.36 -49.68 -12.26
C THR A 134 6.44 -50.40 -11.29
N THR A 135 5.35 -49.76 -10.87
CA THR A 135 4.26 -50.41 -10.15
C THR A 135 2.95 -50.17 -10.89
N ARG A 136 2.41 -51.22 -11.52
CA ARG A 136 1.07 -51.26 -12.11
C ARG A 136 0.03 -50.97 -11.02
N ARG A 137 -0.84 -49.97 -11.22
CA ARG A 137 -2.06 -49.79 -10.42
C ARG A 137 -3.30 -50.09 -11.26
N LYS A 138 -4.08 -51.06 -10.77
CA LYS A 138 -5.37 -51.47 -11.30
C LYS A 138 -6.38 -50.32 -11.20
N SER A 139 -7.17 -50.16 -12.26
CA SER A 139 -8.35 -49.30 -12.33
C SER A 139 -9.28 -49.54 -11.13
N LYS A 140 -9.52 -48.49 -10.34
CA LYS A 140 -10.62 -48.43 -9.38
C LYS A 140 -11.64 -47.44 -9.92
N LYS A 141 -12.89 -47.91 -9.98
CA LYS A 141 -14.08 -47.21 -10.44
C LYS A 141 -14.15 -45.76 -9.97
N LEU A 142 -14.33 -44.87 -10.94
CA LEU A 142 -14.59 -43.45 -10.77
C LEU A 142 -15.92 -43.28 -10.02
N LYS A 143 -15.85 -42.93 -8.74
CA LYS A 143 -16.97 -42.28 -8.06
C LYS A 143 -16.84 -40.80 -8.40
N THR A 144 -17.80 -40.25 -9.13
CA THR A 144 -17.96 -38.82 -9.37
C THR A 144 -18.16 -38.11 -8.03
N LYS A 145 -17.04 -37.71 -7.42
CA LYS A 145 -16.99 -36.93 -6.19
C LYS A 145 -17.18 -35.48 -6.63
N THR A 146 -18.31 -34.88 -6.27
CA THR A 146 -18.55 -33.45 -6.50
C THR A 146 -17.39 -32.68 -5.90
N THR A 147 -16.60 -32.01 -6.76
CA THR A 147 -15.36 -31.33 -6.41
C THR A 147 -15.69 -30.04 -5.67
N ARG A 148 -15.75 -30.11 -4.33
CA ARG A 148 -16.16 -28.98 -3.50
C ARG A 148 -14.94 -28.11 -3.18
N THR A 149 -14.87 -26.90 -3.73
CA THR A 149 -13.81 -25.94 -3.42
C THR A 149 -14.06 -25.32 -2.04
N GLN A 150 -12.99 -25.25 -1.24
CA GLN A 150 -13.04 -24.74 0.14
C GLN A 150 -12.38 -23.37 0.21
N LEU A 151 -13.01 -22.46 0.94
CA LEU A 151 -12.49 -21.13 1.24
C LEU A 151 -12.30 -20.99 2.75
N LYS A 152 -11.10 -20.58 3.18
CA LYS A 152 -10.75 -20.43 4.60
C LYS A 152 -10.04 -19.11 4.84
N MET A 153 -10.41 -18.40 5.90
CA MET A 153 -9.78 -17.13 6.25
C MET A 153 -8.46 -17.36 6.99
N LEU A 154 -7.35 -16.81 6.49
CA LEU A 154 -6.05 -16.86 7.15
C LEU A 154 -5.86 -15.75 8.18
N THR A 155 -6.63 -14.67 8.07
CA THR A 155 -6.57 -13.52 8.98
C THR A 155 -7.96 -13.11 9.44
N ILE A 156 -7.99 -12.34 10.54
CA ILE A 156 -9.21 -11.67 11.00
C ILE A 156 -9.08 -10.20 10.62
N PRO A 157 -10.03 -9.66 9.83
CA PRO A 157 -9.97 -8.29 9.38
C PRO A 157 -10.42 -7.32 10.48
N SER A 158 -9.92 -6.10 10.43
CA SER A 158 -10.34 -5.02 11.33
C SER A 158 -9.94 -3.67 10.78
N SER A 159 -10.81 -2.68 10.89
CA SER A 159 -10.47 -1.28 10.63
C SER A 159 -10.86 -0.43 11.84
N ARG A 160 -9.91 0.36 12.35
CA ARG A 160 -10.13 1.33 13.44
C ARG A 160 -9.26 2.56 13.22
N ARG A 161 -9.66 3.70 13.79
CA ARG A 161 -8.81 4.91 13.81
C ARG A 161 -7.48 4.58 14.49
N GLY A 162 -6.41 5.00 13.85
CA GLY A 162 -5.04 4.89 14.35
C GLY A 162 -4.70 6.05 15.27
N ASN A 163 -3.53 5.95 15.90
CA ASN A 163 -3.07 6.94 16.89
C ASN A 163 -1.95 7.86 16.35
N TYR A 164 -1.67 7.81 15.04
CA TYR A 164 -0.54 8.55 14.45
C TYR A 164 -0.94 9.94 13.93
N SER A 165 -2.09 10.02 13.27
CA SER A 165 -2.71 11.25 12.78
C SER A 165 -4.23 11.10 12.76
N ASP A 166 -4.94 12.21 12.58
CA ASP A 166 -6.40 12.21 12.43
C ASP A 166 -6.89 11.36 11.26
N SER A 167 -6.05 11.17 10.25
CA SER A 167 -6.26 10.34 9.06
C SER A 167 -5.62 8.95 9.16
N SER A 168 -4.99 8.60 10.28
CA SER A 168 -4.33 7.30 10.42
C SER A 168 -5.36 6.20 10.73
N TYR A 169 -5.13 5.01 10.18
CA TYR A 169 -5.93 3.82 10.45
C TYR A 169 -5.05 2.69 10.94
N ARG A 170 -5.58 1.91 11.89
CA ARG A 170 -5.03 0.61 12.28
C ARG A 170 -5.86 -0.47 11.57
N LEU A 171 -5.24 -1.09 10.58
CA LEU A 171 -5.90 -2.05 9.69
C LEU A 171 -5.34 -3.46 9.90
N SER A 172 -6.23 -4.46 9.91
CA SER A 172 -5.93 -5.86 9.58
C SER A 172 -6.69 -6.17 8.30
N THR A 173 -6.00 -6.68 7.28
CA THR A 173 -6.65 -7.05 6.02
C THR A 173 -6.93 -8.55 5.96
N ASN A 174 -7.91 -8.94 5.13
CA ASN A 174 -8.20 -10.33 4.82
C ASN A 174 -7.05 -10.95 4.00
N SER A 175 -6.73 -12.19 4.32
CA SER A 175 -5.91 -13.09 3.52
C SER A 175 -6.67 -14.40 3.47
N VAL A 176 -6.82 -14.97 2.29
CA VAL A 176 -7.75 -16.08 2.05
C VAL A 176 -6.99 -17.26 1.49
N LEU A 177 -7.22 -18.44 2.06
CA LEU A 177 -6.76 -19.71 1.54
C LEU A 177 -7.89 -20.33 0.73
N VAL A 178 -7.59 -20.72 -0.51
CA VAL A 178 -8.51 -21.45 -1.37
C VAL A 178 -7.91 -22.82 -1.70
N GLU A 179 -8.68 -23.86 -1.41
CA GLU A 179 -8.30 -25.24 -1.68
C GLU A 179 -9.25 -25.83 -2.73
N GLU A 180 -8.69 -26.12 -3.90
CA GLU A 180 -9.33 -26.91 -4.94
C GLU A 180 -8.70 -28.30 -5.03
N GLU A 181 -9.32 -29.21 -5.77
CA GLU A 181 -8.74 -30.53 -6.00
C GLU A 181 -7.41 -30.46 -6.77
N ALA A 182 -7.30 -29.53 -7.73
CA ALA A 182 -6.13 -29.38 -8.59
C ALA A 182 -4.95 -28.67 -7.90
N CYS A 183 -5.22 -27.66 -7.07
CA CYS A 183 -4.20 -26.99 -6.26
C CYS A 183 -4.78 -26.11 -5.14
N THR A 184 -3.86 -25.61 -4.30
CA THR A 184 -4.13 -24.66 -3.22
C THR A 184 -3.45 -23.34 -3.53
N PHE A 185 -4.14 -22.24 -3.30
CA PHE A 185 -3.60 -20.89 -3.47
C PHE A 185 -4.01 -19.96 -2.34
N VAL A 186 -3.29 -18.86 -2.19
CA VAL A 186 -3.59 -17.79 -1.24
C VAL A 186 -3.86 -16.50 -2.00
N VAL A 187 -4.85 -15.75 -1.54
CA VAL A 187 -5.15 -14.40 -2.03
C VAL A 187 -4.88 -13.42 -0.90
N ASP A 188 -4.01 -12.45 -1.20
CA ASP A 188 -3.39 -11.50 -0.29
C ASP A 188 -2.62 -12.14 0.87
N THR A 189 -1.68 -11.40 1.44
CA THR A 189 -0.83 -11.85 2.55
C THR A 189 -0.83 -10.89 3.74
N GLY A 190 -1.76 -9.94 3.73
CA GLY A 190 -2.01 -9.05 4.85
C GLY A 190 -0.86 -8.10 5.18
N LEU A 191 -0.95 -7.40 6.31
CA LEU A 191 0.14 -6.58 6.83
C LEU A 191 1.23 -7.44 7.50
N PRO A 192 2.48 -6.96 7.60
CA PRO A 192 3.58 -7.73 8.19
C PRO A 192 3.31 -8.25 9.61
N TYR A 193 2.55 -7.50 10.44
CA TYR A 193 2.24 -7.95 11.80
C TYR A 193 1.28 -9.16 11.83
N GLN A 194 0.54 -9.43 10.75
CA GLN A 194 -0.38 -10.57 10.64
C GLN A 194 0.35 -11.90 10.39
N LYS A 195 1.69 -11.89 10.23
CA LYS A 195 2.54 -13.07 10.03
C LYS A 195 2.18 -14.26 10.93
N ARG A 196 2.08 -14.01 12.24
CA ARG A 196 1.82 -15.07 13.24
C ARG A 196 0.44 -15.69 13.06
N GLN A 197 -0.56 -14.88 12.70
CA GLN A 197 -1.93 -15.35 12.47
C GLN A 197 -2.01 -16.24 11.24
N ILE A 198 -1.36 -15.83 10.14
CA ILE A 198 -1.30 -16.59 8.89
C ILE A 198 -0.64 -17.96 9.13
N ILE A 199 0.53 -18.00 9.76
CA ILE A 199 1.23 -19.26 10.06
C ILE A 199 0.39 -20.18 10.94
N LYS A 200 -0.21 -19.63 12.02
CA LYS A 200 -1.06 -20.41 12.93
C LYS A 200 -2.26 -21.02 12.21
N ASN A 201 -2.94 -20.23 11.38
CA ASN A 201 -4.14 -20.69 10.69
C ASN A 201 -3.81 -21.71 9.60
N LEU A 202 -2.75 -21.51 8.82
CA LEU A 202 -2.25 -22.51 7.88
C LEU A 202 -1.95 -23.86 8.57
N ALA A 203 -1.25 -23.81 9.71
CA ALA A 203 -0.96 -25.01 10.49
C ALA A 203 -2.25 -25.68 11.01
N SER A 204 -3.22 -24.89 11.49
CA SER A 204 -4.52 -25.42 11.95
C SER A 204 -5.35 -26.07 10.85
N TYR A 205 -5.16 -25.64 9.60
CA TYR A 205 -5.80 -26.22 8.42
C TYR A 205 -5.01 -27.40 7.84
N GLY A 206 -3.84 -27.73 8.40
CA GLY A 206 -2.98 -28.80 7.91
C GLY A 206 -2.28 -28.46 6.58
N VAL A 207 -2.21 -27.17 6.22
CA VAL A 207 -1.63 -26.71 4.95
C VAL A 207 -0.21 -26.19 5.18
N SER A 208 0.75 -26.78 4.48
CA SER A 208 2.13 -26.31 4.50
C SER A 208 2.28 -25.13 3.53
N PRO A 209 2.97 -24.03 3.92
CA PRO A 209 3.25 -22.91 3.02
C PRO A 209 3.97 -23.33 1.72
N LYS A 210 4.79 -24.39 1.77
CA LYS A 210 5.51 -24.94 0.62
C LYS A 210 4.61 -25.63 -0.42
N LYS A 211 3.37 -25.96 -0.06
CA LYS A 211 2.39 -26.62 -0.94
C LYS A 211 1.44 -25.63 -1.62
N ILE A 212 1.52 -24.36 -1.27
CA ILE A 212 0.76 -23.31 -1.93
C ILE A 212 1.36 -23.11 -3.32
N LYS A 213 0.54 -23.24 -4.36
CA LYS A 213 0.98 -23.11 -5.75
C LYS A 213 1.07 -21.65 -6.16
N PHE A 214 0.02 -20.89 -5.85
CA PHE A 214 -0.08 -19.48 -6.20
C PHE A 214 -0.29 -18.60 -4.97
N VAL A 215 0.29 -17.40 -5.01
CA VAL A 215 -0.08 -16.29 -4.13
C VAL A 215 -0.51 -15.14 -5.01
N VAL A 216 -1.78 -14.76 -4.95
CA VAL A 216 -2.34 -13.66 -5.73
C VAL A 216 -2.40 -12.42 -4.86
N VAL A 217 -1.87 -11.28 -5.32
CA VAL A 217 -1.99 -9.99 -4.62
C VAL A 217 -2.94 -9.10 -5.40
N THR A 218 -4.04 -8.70 -4.74
CA THR A 218 -5.16 -7.99 -5.38
C THR A 218 -4.85 -6.55 -5.78
N SER A 219 -3.87 -5.91 -5.13
CA SER A 219 -3.47 -4.53 -5.38
C SER A 219 -2.00 -4.31 -5.06
N SER A 220 -1.38 -3.34 -5.73
CA SER A 220 -0.02 -2.86 -5.45
C SER A 220 0.13 -2.19 -4.07
N ASN A 221 -0.98 -1.94 -3.36
CA ASN A 221 -0.98 -1.39 -2.02
C ASN A 221 -0.30 -2.34 -1.01
N ALA A 222 0.65 -1.79 -0.24
CA ALA A 222 1.52 -2.57 0.65
C ALA A 222 0.77 -3.43 1.70
N GLN A 223 -0.43 -3.03 2.10
CA GLN A 223 -1.27 -3.74 3.07
C GLN A 223 -1.78 -5.11 2.62
N PHE A 224 -1.58 -5.49 1.36
CA PHE A 224 -1.96 -6.80 0.81
C PHE A 224 -0.75 -7.73 0.60
N ALA A 225 0.48 -7.22 0.70
CA ALA A 225 1.71 -7.94 0.32
C ALA A 225 2.72 -8.12 1.48
N GLY A 226 2.31 -7.91 2.73
CA GLY A 226 3.22 -7.83 3.88
C GLY A 226 3.90 -9.14 4.27
N ASN A 227 3.43 -10.30 3.80
CA ASN A 227 3.97 -11.61 4.18
C ASN A 227 4.26 -12.54 2.99
N LEU A 228 4.60 -11.98 1.82
CA LEU A 228 5.00 -12.76 0.64
C LEU A 228 6.15 -13.75 0.93
N ASN A 229 7.06 -13.38 1.84
CA ASN A 229 8.19 -14.21 2.25
C ASN A 229 7.80 -15.52 2.96
N LEU A 230 6.54 -15.71 3.37
CA LEU A 230 6.05 -16.98 3.89
C LEU A 230 5.90 -18.05 2.80
N PHE A 231 5.88 -17.64 1.53
CA PHE A 231 5.53 -18.48 0.39
C PHE A 231 6.63 -18.53 -0.69
N PRO A 232 7.88 -18.86 -0.34
CA PRO A 232 9.03 -18.75 -1.26
C PRO A 232 8.99 -19.76 -2.43
N SER A 233 8.13 -20.78 -2.36
CA SER A 233 7.96 -21.79 -3.41
C SER A 233 6.78 -21.53 -4.33
N SER A 234 5.96 -20.53 -4.02
CA SER A 234 4.78 -20.18 -4.79
C SER A 234 5.13 -19.31 -6.00
N GLN A 235 4.33 -19.41 -7.05
CA GLN A 235 4.27 -18.37 -8.08
C GLN A 235 3.42 -17.22 -7.55
N ILE A 236 4.02 -16.04 -7.41
CA ILE A 236 3.35 -14.84 -6.93
C ILE A 236 2.79 -14.12 -8.15
N ILE A 237 1.47 -13.97 -8.21
CA ILE A 237 0.77 -13.26 -9.27
C ILE A 237 0.34 -11.92 -8.70
N MET A 238 0.91 -10.87 -9.27
CA MET A 238 0.48 -9.51 -9.06
C MET A 238 -0.14 -9.00 -10.34
N ALA A 239 -0.85 -7.90 -10.19
CA ALA A 239 -1.49 -7.13 -11.21
C ALA A 239 -0.74 -6.97 -12.55
N ASP A 240 0.55 -6.63 -12.53
CA ASP A 240 1.36 -6.33 -13.73
C ASP A 240 2.58 -7.25 -13.86
N SER A 241 2.70 -8.22 -12.97
CA SER A 241 3.90 -9.03 -12.87
C SER A 241 3.62 -10.36 -12.21
N THR A 242 4.33 -11.37 -12.67
CA THR A 242 4.37 -12.69 -12.06
C THR A 242 5.80 -12.97 -11.63
N LEU A 243 5.97 -13.36 -10.38
CA LEU A 243 7.26 -13.73 -9.82
C LEU A 243 7.27 -15.23 -9.57
N TYR A 244 8.33 -15.90 -9.97
CA TYR A 244 8.58 -17.28 -9.64
C TYR A 244 10.07 -17.50 -9.38
N LYS A 245 10.41 -17.79 -8.12
CA LYS A 245 11.79 -17.87 -7.63
C LYS A 245 12.54 -16.56 -7.91
N ASP A 246 13.54 -16.61 -8.77
CA ASP A 246 14.42 -15.52 -9.21
C ASP A 246 13.95 -14.88 -10.53
N SER A 247 12.86 -15.37 -11.13
CA SER A 247 12.32 -14.88 -12.39
C SER A 247 11.15 -13.93 -12.17
N VAL A 248 11.16 -12.79 -12.86
CA VAL A 248 10.06 -11.84 -12.90
C VAL A 248 9.60 -11.70 -14.35
N VAL A 249 8.31 -11.93 -14.58
CA VAL A 249 7.66 -11.74 -15.87
C VAL A 249 6.72 -10.56 -15.72
N TYR A 250 7.01 -9.46 -16.42
CA TYR A 250 6.08 -8.35 -16.53
C TYR A 250 5.00 -8.72 -17.53
N LEU A 251 3.75 -8.63 -17.09
CA LEU A 251 2.59 -8.81 -17.93
C LEU A 251 2.26 -7.44 -18.52
N SER A 252 2.11 -7.35 -19.84
CA SER A 252 1.38 -6.22 -20.42
C SER A 252 0.05 -6.14 -19.69
N LYS A 253 -0.34 -4.95 -19.21
CA LYS A 253 -1.56 -4.69 -18.44
C LYS A 253 -2.64 -5.68 -18.86
N TYR A 254 -3.17 -6.47 -17.92
CA TYR A 254 -4.34 -7.31 -18.18
C TYR A 254 -5.32 -6.46 -18.98
N GLU A 255 -5.44 -6.72 -20.28
CA GLU A 255 -6.34 -5.96 -21.14
C GLU A 255 -7.73 -6.09 -20.54
N GLU A 256 -8.55 -5.05 -20.70
CA GLU A 256 -9.91 -5.03 -20.20
C GLU A 256 -10.59 -6.35 -20.62
N HIS A 257 -11.01 -7.15 -19.62
CA HIS A 257 -11.61 -8.49 -19.76
C HIS A 257 -10.68 -9.72 -19.92
N SER A 258 -9.38 -9.60 -19.73
CA SER A 258 -8.51 -10.78 -19.68
C SER A 258 -8.73 -11.58 -18.39
N VAL A 259 -9.13 -12.84 -18.56
CA VAL A 259 -9.38 -13.81 -17.49
C VAL A 259 -8.21 -14.78 -17.43
N LEU A 260 -7.57 -14.89 -16.25
CA LEU A 260 -6.53 -15.89 -16.02
C LEU A 260 -7.05 -16.96 -15.05
N GLU A 261 -7.12 -18.20 -15.51
CA GLU A 261 -7.45 -19.34 -14.65
C GLU A 261 -6.28 -19.68 -13.71
N LEU A 262 -6.62 -20.03 -12.47
CA LEU A 262 -5.64 -20.43 -11.46
C LEU A 262 -5.49 -21.95 -11.39
N CYS A 263 -6.38 -22.58 -10.62
CA CYS A 263 -6.32 -24.03 -10.37
C CYS A 263 -7.23 -24.82 -11.31
N SER A 264 -8.36 -24.24 -11.68
CA SER A 264 -9.34 -24.81 -12.60
C SER A 264 -10.23 -23.69 -13.15
N SER A 265 -11.21 -24.04 -13.99
CA SER A 265 -12.27 -23.12 -14.44
C SER A 265 -13.13 -22.54 -13.29
N ASN A 266 -12.96 -23.03 -12.05
CA ASN A 266 -13.62 -22.48 -10.88
C ASN A 266 -12.89 -21.28 -10.28
N SER A 267 -11.59 -21.11 -10.51
CA SER A 267 -10.81 -20.00 -9.96
C SER A 267 -10.21 -19.16 -11.07
N LEU A 268 -10.58 -17.89 -11.11
CA LEU A 268 -10.11 -16.96 -12.12
C LEU A 268 -9.71 -15.62 -11.51
N ILE A 269 -8.76 -14.97 -12.16
CA ILE A 269 -8.37 -13.58 -11.91
C ILE A 269 -9.07 -12.71 -12.95
N GLN A 270 -9.65 -11.62 -12.48
CA GLN A 270 -10.32 -10.61 -13.30
C GLN A 270 -9.75 -9.23 -12.98
N SER A 271 -9.49 -8.44 -14.02
CA SER A 271 -9.06 -7.04 -13.87
C SER A 271 -10.18 -6.21 -13.27
N THR A 272 -9.87 -5.47 -12.21
CA THR A 272 -10.81 -4.60 -11.49
C THR A 272 -10.14 -3.26 -11.14
N PRO A 273 -9.76 -2.47 -12.16
CA PRO A 273 -9.08 -1.20 -11.95
C PRO A 273 -9.96 -0.22 -11.18
N GLY A 274 -9.32 0.74 -10.52
CA GLY A 274 -10.00 1.75 -9.72
C GLY A 274 -9.25 2.06 -8.44
N PRO A 275 -9.12 1.10 -7.51
CA PRO A 275 -8.28 1.30 -6.32
C PRO A 275 -6.83 1.55 -6.70
N SER A 276 -6.32 0.76 -7.64
CA SER A 276 -5.10 1.04 -8.39
C SER A 276 -5.34 0.74 -9.87
N ALA A 277 -4.55 1.33 -10.77
CA ALA A 277 -4.68 1.12 -12.21
C ALA A 277 -4.58 -0.36 -12.64
N ASN A 278 -3.99 -1.21 -11.81
CA ASN A 278 -3.71 -2.61 -12.09
C ASN A 278 -4.43 -3.56 -11.09
N SER A 279 -5.33 -3.06 -10.24
CA SER A 279 -6.09 -3.89 -9.29
C SER A 279 -6.78 -5.08 -9.96
N ILE A 280 -6.79 -6.22 -9.24
CA ILE A 280 -7.42 -7.47 -9.67
C ILE A 280 -8.31 -8.05 -8.57
N THR A 281 -9.32 -8.83 -8.98
CA THR A 281 -10.20 -9.61 -8.11
C THR A 281 -10.09 -11.08 -8.45
N VAL A 282 -10.07 -11.95 -7.44
CA VAL A 282 -10.13 -13.40 -7.65
C VAL A 282 -11.57 -13.87 -7.49
N ILE A 283 -12.15 -14.44 -8.54
CA ILE A 283 -13.48 -15.06 -8.48
C ILE A 283 -13.31 -16.57 -8.32
N VAL A 284 -14.00 -17.12 -7.32
CA VAL A 284 -13.99 -18.54 -6.99
C VAL A 284 -15.43 -19.06 -7.02
N ARG A 285 -15.69 -20.01 -7.92
CA ARG A 285 -16.99 -20.65 -8.12
C ARG A 285 -17.09 -21.94 -7.31
N ASN A 286 -18.33 -22.38 -7.08
CA ASN A 286 -18.65 -23.64 -6.40
C ASN A 286 -18.04 -23.74 -4.98
N VAL A 287 -17.87 -22.60 -4.31
CA VAL A 287 -17.43 -22.54 -2.91
C VAL A 287 -18.49 -23.12 -2.02
N ASP A 288 -18.07 -23.99 -1.11
CA ASP A 288 -18.97 -24.63 -0.16
C ASP A 288 -19.88 -23.63 0.58
N VAL A 289 -21.20 -23.83 0.53
CA VAL A 289 -22.27 -23.02 1.16
C VAL A 289 -22.40 -21.60 0.58
N MET A 290 -21.34 -21.05 -0.01
CA MET A 290 -21.29 -19.66 -0.47
C MET A 290 -21.60 -19.49 -1.97
N GLY A 291 -21.47 -20.53 -2.81
CA GLY A 291 -21.69 -20.40 -4.24
C GLY A 291 -20.52 -19.72 -4.94
N THR A 292 -20.74 -18.58 -5.58
CA THR A 292 -19.68 -17.79 -6.22
C THR A 292 -19.19 -16.67 -5.30
N VAL A 293 -17.87 -16.63 -5.04
CA VAL A 293 -17.24 -15.69 -4.14
C VAL A 293 -16.20 -14.85 -4.87
N ALA A 294 -16.26 -13.53 -4.72
CA ALA A 294 -15.18 -12.62 -5.11
C ALA A 294 -14.29 -12.32 -3.90
N ILE A 295 -12.98 -12.59 -4.02
CA ILE A 295 -11.96 -12.12 -3.08
C ILE A 295 -11.38 -10.85 -3.68
N ALA A 296 -11.85 -9.71 -3.19
CA ALA A 296 -11.81 -8.46 -3.95
C ALA A 296 -10.94 -7.37 -3.30
N GLY A 297 -10.31 -7.65 -2.15
CA GLY A 297 -9.30 -6.79 -1.54
C GLY A 297 -9.70 -5.31 -1.55
N SER A 298 -8.84 -4.44 -2.12
CA SER A 298 -9.06 -2.99 -2.17
C SER A 298 -10.27 -2.53 -2.98
N LEU A 299 -10.85 -3.38 -3.85
CA LEU A 299 -12.08 -3.02 -4.59
C LEU A 299 -13.28 -2.87 -3.65
N PHE A 300 -13.26 -3.58 -2.51
CA PHE A 300 -14.20 -3.41 -1.42
C PHE A 300 -13.39 -3.15 -0.15
N PRO A 301 -13.01 -1.89 0.13
CA PRO A 301 -12.14 -1.56 1.26
C PRO A 301 -12.71 -1.99 2.62
N ASN A 302 -14.04 -1.90 2.75
CA ASN A 302 -14.80 -2.10 3.98
C ASN A 302 -15.90 -3.16 3.79
N GLY A 303 -16.92 -3.18 4.65
CA GLY A 303 -17.95 -4.21 4.68
C GLY A 303 -19.06 -4.05 3.64
N ALA A 304 -20.24 -4.56 3.99
CA ALA A 304 -21.41 -4.56 3.12
C ALA A 304 -21.97 -3.16 2.81
N ASN A 305 -21.61 -2.15 3.62
CA ASN A 305 -21.94 -0.75 3.33
C ASN A 305 -21.03 -0.24 2.21
N LEU A 306 -21.60 -0.09 1.01
CA LEU A 306 -20.81 0.21 -0.18
C LEU A 306 -20.31 1.65 -0.22
N ASP A 307 -20.95 2.56 0.50
CA ASP A 307 -20.64 3.99 0.52
C ASP A 307 -19.54 4.34 1.55
N GLU A 308 -19.17 3.38 2.40
CA GLU A 308 -18.13 3.57 3.40
C GLU A 308 -16.76 3.20 2.81
N PHE A 309 -16.00 4.20 2.35
CA PHE A 309 -14.59 4.05 1.94
C PHE A 309 -13.85 5.40 2.02
N ASN A 310 -12.51 5.35 2.01
CA ASN A 310 -11.68 6.55 1.93
C ASN A 310 -11.34 6.83 0.47
N GLU A 311 -11.85 7.93 -0.09
CA GLU A 311 -11.61 8.34 -1.48
C GLU A 311 -10.12 8.50 -1.80
N ASN A 312 -9.29 8.91 -0.82
CA ASN A 312 -7.84 9.03 -1.02
C ASN A 312 -7.14 7.69 -1.26
N GLY A 313 -7.82 6.57 -0.99
CA GLY A 313 -7.32 5.23 -1.29
C GLY A 313 -7.70 4.71 -2.67
N ILE A 314 -8.34 5.54 -3.50
CA ILE A 314 -8.83 5.19 -4.84
C ILE A 314 -8.15 6.08 -5.88
N GLU A 315 -7.49 5.47 -6.86
CA GLU A 315 -6.81 6.19 -7.94
C GLU A 315 -7.78 6.70 -9.02
N ASP A 316 -8.78 5.89 -9.39
CA ASP A 316 -9.75 6.21 -10.44
C ASP A 316 -11.17 5.84 -9.97
N MET A 317 -11.95 6.86 -9.58
CA MET A 317 -13.30 6.69 -9.05
C MET A 317 -14.29 6.12 -10.08
N GLN A 318 -14.14 6.47 -11.36
CA GLN A 318 -15.05 5.98 -12.40
C GLN A 318 -14.83 4.49 -12.62
N LYS A 319 -13.56 4.07 -12.77
CA LYS A 319 -13.23 2.64 -12.90
C LYS A 319 -13.55 1.86 -11.64
N PHE A 320 -13.35 2.45 -10.47
CA PHE A 320 -13.71 1.83 -9.19
C PHE A 320 -15.20 1.46 -9.13
N ILE A 321 -16.10 2.39 -9.49
CA ILE A 321 -17.54 2.15 -9.51
C ILE A 321 -17.90 1.09 -10.56
N GLN A 322 -17.34 1.19 -11.78
CA GLN A 322 -17.57 0.22 -12.85
C GLN A 322 -17.16 -1.20 -12.44
N SER A 323 -15.95 -1.35 -11.90
CA SER A 323 -15.41 -2.62 -11.41
C SER A 323 -16.25 -3.20 -10.26
N ARG A 324 -16.73 -2.36 -9.33
CA ARG A 324 -17.61 -2.82 -8.24
C ARG A 324 -18.94 -3.35 -8.75
N ASN A 325 -19.59 -2.60 -9.64
CA ASN A 325 -20.88 -2.99 -10.20
C ASN A 325 -20.76 -4.32 -10.96
N MET A 326 -19.70 -4.45 -11.78
CA MET A 326 -19.39 -5.68 -12.50
C MET A 326 -19.28 -6.89 -11.56
N ILE A 327 -18.47 -6.79 -10.50
CA ILE A 327 -18.27 -7.88 -9.54
C ILE A 327 -19.57 -8.19 -8.77
N ILE A 328 -20.33 -7.18 -8.34
CA ILE A 328 -21.60 -7.37 -7.62
C ILE A 328 -22.60 -8.17 -8.46
N CYS A 329 -22.62 -7.97 -9.77
CA CYS A 329 -23.52 -8.69 -10.65
C CYS A 329 -23.15 -10.16 -10.84
N GLU A 330 -21.86 -10.51 -10.80
CA GLU A 330 -21.39 -11.87 -11.07
C GLU A 330 -21.45 -12.80 -9.84
N VAL A 331 -21.35 -12.28 -8.62
CA VAL A 331 -21.10 -13.11 -7.43
C VAL A 331 -22.24 -13.16 -6.42
N ASP A 332 -22.16 -14.13 -5.50
CA ASP A 332 -23.07 -14.31 -4.38
C ASP A 332 -22.50 -13.73 -3.08
N TRP A 333 -21.17 -13.75 -2.93
CA TRP A 333 -20.45 -13.26 -1.76
C TRP A 333 -19.20 -12.49 -2.13
N ILE A 334 -18.81 -11.56 -1.27
CA ILE A 334 -17.60 -10.76 -1.40
C ILE A 334 -16.77 -10.89 -0.13
N VAL A 335 -15.47 -11.14 -0.29
CA VAL A 335 -14.45 -10.98 0.75
C VAL A 335 -13.76 -9.63 0.53
N PRO A 336 -14.05 -8.61 1.38
CA PRO A 336 -13.47 -7.28 1.24
C PRO A 336 -12.05 -7.19 1.83
N ALA A 337 -11.43 -6.02 1.83
CA ALA A 337 -10.13 -5.81 2.46
C ALA A 337 -10.19 -5.90 3.99
N THR A 338 -11.04 -5.12 4.67
CA THR A 338 -10.91 -4.89 6.13
C THR A 338 -12.15 -5.23 6.97
N ALA A 339 -13.12 -5.95 6.39
CA ALA A 339 -14.32 -6.42 7.07
C ALA A 339 -14.56 -7.93 6.83
N PRO A 340 -15.44 -8.59 7.61
CA PRO A 340 -15.83 -9.98 7.33
C PRO A 340 -16.48 -10.14 5.94
N PRO A 341 -16.42 -11.35 5.34
CA PRO A 341 -17.14 -11.65 4.11
C PRO A 341 -18.64 -11.36 4.24
N PHE A 342 -19.26 -10.83 3.18
CA PHE A 342 -20.68 -10.52 3.17
C PHE A 342 -21.37 -11.05 1.92
N LYS A 343 -22.65 -11.39 2.09
CA LYS A 343 -23.51 -11.85 0.99
C LYS A 343 -23.99 -10.65 0.18
N VAL A 344 -23.91 -10.75 -1.14
CA VAL A 344 -24.47 -9.75 -2.05
C VAL A 344 -26.00 -9.82 -1.98
N THR A 345 -26.61 -8.67 -1.69
CA THR A 345 -28.07 -8.54 -1.56
C THR A 345 -28.71 -8.20 -2.90
N LYS A 346 -30.01 -8.49 -3.04
CA LYS A 346 -30.79 -8.06 -4.21
C LYS A 346 -30.76 -6.54 -4.40
N ALA A 347 -30.81 -5.77 -3.31
CA ALA A 347 -30.73 -4.31 -3.36
C ALA A 347 -29.41 -3.83 -3.97
N GLN A 348 -28.29 -4.42 -3.55
CA GLN A 348 -26.97 -4.12 -4.13
C GLN A 348 -26.91 -4.47 -5.63
N LYS A 349 -27.51 -5.59 -6.05
CA LYS A 349 -27.59 -5.95 -7.48
C LYS A 349 -28.42 -4.94 -8.29
N ILE A 350 -29.56 -4.51 -7.76
CA ILE A 350 -30.40 -3.49 -8.40
C ILE A 350 -29.65 -2.16 -8.51
N GLN A 351 -29.02 -1.70 -7.41
CA GLN A 351 -28.23 -0.47 -7.38
C GLN A 351 -27.04 -0.51 -8.36
N SER A 352 -26.48 -1.70 -8.58
CA SER A 352 -25.37 -1.91 -9.53
C SER A 352 -25.82 -2.05 -10.99
N GLY A 353 -27.13 -2.00 -11.27
CA GLY A 353 -27.67 -2.10 -12.62
C GLY A 353 -27.54 -3.50 -13.24
N CYS A 354 -27.53 -4.56 -12.43
CA CYS A 354 -27.41 -5.92 -12.95
C CYS A 354 -28.62 -6.29 -13.81
N SER A 355 -28.36 -6.88 -14.98
CA SER A 355 -29.41 -7.45 -15.83
C SER A 355 -30.09 -8.60 -15.07
N THR A 356 -31.41 -8.48 -14.89
CA THR A 356 -32.26 -9.44 -14.16
C THR A 356 -32.48 -10.73 -14.93
#